data_AF-A0A8H3HM45-F1
#
_entry.id   AF-A0A8H3HM45-F1
#
_cell.length_a   1.000
_cell.length_b   1.000
_cell.length_c   1.000
_cell.angle_alpha   90.00
_cell.angle_beta   90.00
_cell.angle_gamma   90.00
#
_symmetry.space_group_name_H-M   'P 1'
#
loop_
_entity.id
_entity.type
_entity.pdbx_description
1 polymer ?
#
loop_
_entity_poly.entity_id
_entity_poly.type
_entity_poly.pdbx_seq_one_letter_code
_entity_poly.pdbx_strand_id
1 'polypeptide(L)'
;YTNGTLVDLIFTVTAGNPAAHPPHPMHKHGVKAWLLGSGTGAFPYATIDAAVSAGYSGINIKNPPLRDDFPTPGALTGKVWMAIRFRAVDPGPVILHCHIDLHLATGMAIVLLEGADEITRDNIPSYYLNWKKS
;
A
#
# COMPACT_ATOMS: atom_id res chain seq x y z
N TYR A 1 -7.29 8.80 6.93
CA TYR A 1 -8.24 9.44 5.97
C TYR A 1 -9.64 8.98 6.30
N THR A 2 -10.66 9.67 5.79
CA THR A 2 -12.07 9.35 6.10
C THR A 2 -12.51 8.04 5.47
N ASN A 3 -13.59 7.47 5.96
CA ASN A 3 -14.19 6.26 5.43
C ASN A 3 -14.65 6.50 3.98
N GLY A 4 -14.45 5.51 3.12
CA GLY A 4 -14.77 5.57 1.71
C GLY A 4 -13.77 6.34 0.82
N THR A 5 -12.72 6.96 1.38
CA THR A 5 -11.67 7.64 0.60
C THR A 5 -10.96 6.66 -0.36
N LEU A 6 -10.73 7.10 -1.60
CA LEU A 6 -9.81 6.42 -2.52
C LEU A 6 -8.39 6.85 -2.22
N VAL A 7 -7.51 5.88 -2.02
CA VAL A 7 -6.11 6.09 -1.63
C VAL A 7 -5.21 5.43 -2.66
N ASP A 8 -4.23 6.20 -3.13
CA ASP A 8 -3.14 5.71 -3.97
C ASP A 8 -1.86 5.58 -3.17
N LEU A 9 -1.16 4.46 -3.35
CA LEU A 9 0.19 4.26 -2.84
C LEU A 9 1.13 3.98 -4.01
N ILE A 10 2.23 4.73 -4.05
CA ILE A 10 3.30 4.56 -5.04
C ILE A 10 4.53 4.06 -4.30
N PHE A 11 4.82 2.78 -4.46
CA PHE A 11 6.06 2.18 -3.97
C PHE A 11 7.20 2.62 -4.87
N THR A 12 8.31 3.04 -4.26
CA THR A 12 9.57 3.29 -4.97
C THR A 12 10.62 2.35 -4.39
N VAL A 13 11.18 1.49 -5.24
CA VAL A 13 12.35 0.68 -4.89
C VAL A 13 13.56 1.32 -5.57
N THR A 14 14.59 1.62 -4.79
CA THR A 14 15.81 2.24 -5.27
C THR A 14 16.96 1.25 -5.12
N ALA A 15 17.64 0.92 -6.22
CA ALA A 15 18.89 0.18 -6.16
C ALA A 15 19.90 1.00 -5.33
N GLY A 16 20.54 0.37 -4.36
CA GLY A 16 21.54 1.01 -3.51
C GLY A 16 22.93 0.91 -4.12
N ASN A 17 23.88 1.65 -3.55
CA ASN A 17 25.30 1.35 -3.73
C ASN A 17 25.72 0.41 -2.57
N PRO A 18 26.06 -0.88 -2.81
CA PRO A 18 26.51 -1.46 -4.07
C PRO A 18 25.54 -2.45 -4.74
N ALA A 19 24.34 -2.70 -4.22
CA ALA A 19 23.55 -3.87 -4.61
C ALA A 19 22.21 -3.57 -5.30
N ALA A 20 21.93 -4.40 -6.31
CA ALA A 20 20.61 -4.61 -6.87
C ALA A 20 19.62 -5.01 -5.77
N HIS A 21 18.39 -4.49 -5.83
CA HIS A 21 17.32 -4.87 -4.93
C HIS A 21 16.35 -5.83 -5.63
N PRO A 22 16.12 -7.04 -5.09
CA PRO A 22 15.11 -7.95 -5.63
C PRO A 22 13.68 -7.42 -5.38
N PRO A 23 12.66 -8.03 -6.02
CA PRO A 23 11.26 -7.80 -5.68
C PRO A 23 10.98 -7.92 -4.18
N HIS A 24 10.15 -7.02 -3.67
CA HIS A 24 9.57 -7.08 -2.33
C HIS A 24 8.07 -7.38 -2.46
N PRO A 25 7.57 -8.54 -2.02
CA PRO A 25 6.13 -8.82 -1.97
C PRO A 25 5.50 -7.96 -0.89
N MET A 26 4.76 -6.93 -1.28
CA MET A 26 4.07 -6.03 -0.35
C MET A 26 2.66 -6.55 -0.11
N HIS A 27 2.34 -6.91 1.12
CA HIS A 27 1.04 -7.43 1.53
C HIS A 27 0.27 -6.39 2.34
N LYS A 28 -0.99 -6.15 1.95
CA LYS A 28 -1.92 -5.27 2.65
C LYS A 28 -3.00 -6.11 3.34
N HIS A 29 -3.20 -5.86 4.63
CA HIS A 29 -4.32 -6.43 5.39
C HIS A 29 -5.65 -5.70 5.07
N GLY A 30 -6.76 -6.21 5.59
CA GLY A 30 -8.09 -5.63 5.38
C GLY A 30 -8.57 -5.82 3.94
N VAL A 31 -8.98 -4.73 3.29
CA VAL A 31 -9.46 -4.78 1.90
C VAL A 31 -8.34 -4.92 0.88
N LYS A 32 -8.64 -5.65 -0.20
CA LYS A 32 -7.78 -5.77 -1.40
C LYS A 32 -7.56 -4.42 -2.08
N ALA A 33 -6.48 -4.31 -2.84
CA ALA A 33 -6.13 -3.14 -3.64
C ALA A 33 -5.97 -3.50 -5.13
N TRP A 34 -6.25 -2.53 -5.99
CA TRP A 34 -6.03 -2.62 -7.43
C TRP A 34 -4.57 -2.31 -7.76
N LEU A 35 -3.88 -3.21 -8.47
CA LEU A 35 -2.58 -2.91 -9.05
C LEU A 35 -2.77 -2.07 -10.30
N LEU A 36 -2.43 -0.78 -10.22
CA LEU A 36 -2.62 0.16 -11.32
C LEU A 36 -1.53 0.06 -12.38
N GLY A 37 -0.29 -0.19 -11.97
CA GLY A 37 0.84 -0.27 -12.89
C GLY A 37 2.19 -0.30 -12.18
N SER A 38 3.25 -0.47 -12.96
CA SER A 38 4.64 -0.45 -12.50
C SER A 38 5.57 -0.08 -13.65
N GLY A 39 6.75 0.43 -13.34
CA GLY A 39 7.74 0.79 -14.37
C GLY A 39 9.13 1.06 -13.83
N THR A 40 10.06 1.29 -14.75
CA THR A 40 11.43 1.69 -14.45
C THR A 40 11.55 3.20 -14.27
N GLY A 41 12.54 3.64 -13.50
CA GLY A 41 12.75 5.03 -13.12
C GLY A 41 11.94 5.43 -11.88
N ALA A 42 11.99 6.73 -11.56
CA ALA A 42 11.04 7.31 -10.62
C ALA A 42 9.66 7.42 -11.28
N PHE A 43 8.60 7.36 -10.48
CA PHE A 43 7.26 7.64 -10.99
C PHE A 43 7.21 9.09 -11.56
N PRO A 44 6.71 9.29 -12.79
CA PRO A 44 6.93 10.56 -13.50
C PRO A 44 5.96 11.70 -13.15
N TYR A 45 4.97 11.48 -12.28
CA TYR A 45 3.95 12.47 -11.92
C TYR A 45 3.85 12.67 -10.41
N ALA A 46 3.24 13.78 -9.98
CA ALA A 46 3.00 14.04 -8.56
C ALA A 46 1.92 13.11 -7.95
N THR A 47 0.92 12.72 -8.75
CA THR A 47 -0.18 11.85 -8.32
C THR A 47 -0.62 10.91 -9.45
N ILE A 48 -1.37 9.86 -9.09
CA ILE A 48 -2.00 8.97 -10.08
C ILE A 48 -3.01 9.74 -10.93
N ASP A 49 -3.82 10.61 -10.32
CA ASP A 49 -4.83 11.40 -11.06
C ASP A 49 -4.18 12.36 -12.07
N ALA A 50 -3.01 12.93 -11.76
CA ALA A 50 -2.25 13.74 -12.70
C ALA A 50 -1.72 12.89 -13.87
N ALA A 51 -1.23 11.66 -13.59
CA ALA A 51 -0.79 10.74 -14.63
C ALA A 51 -1.95 10.33 -15.56
N VAL A 52 -3.11 10.00 -14.98
CA VAL A 52 -4.33 9.66 -15.73
C VAL A 52 -4.79 10.84 -16.60
N SER A 53 -4.83 12.04 -16.02
CA SER A 53 -5.27 13.26 -16.73
C SER A 53 -4.33 13.61 -17.90
N ALA A 54 -3.04 13.31 -17.76
CA ALA A 54 -2.06 13.48 -18.82
C ALA A 54 -2.08 12.36 -19.89
N GLY A 55 -2.97 11.37 -19.75
CA GLY A 55 -3.05 10.23 -20.68
C GLY A 55 -1.87 9.25 -20.56
N TYR A 56 -1.20 9.19 -19.40
CA TYR A 56 -0.07 8.29 -19.19
C TYR A 56 -0.49 6.82 -19.29
N SER A 57 0.07 6.11 -20.25
CA SER A 57 -0.27 4.71 -20.54
C SER A 57 0.25 3.70 -19.50
N GLY A 58 1.12 4.13 -18.58
CA GLY A 58 1.66 3.27 -17.52
C GLY A 58 0.68 2.95 -16.38
N ILE A 59 -0.53 3.52 -16.39
CA ILE A 59 -1.56 3.32 -15.37
C ILE A 59 -2.83 2.74 -16.00
N ASN A 60 -3.29 1.59 -15.49
CA ASN A 60 -4.56 0.97 -15.86
C ASN A 60 -5.64 1.30 -14.82
N ILE A 61 -6.59 2.16 -15.20
CA ILE A 61 -7.81 2.46 -14.40
C ILE A 61 -9.08 1.78 -14.93
N LYS A 62 -9.00 1.01 -16.02
CA LYS A 62 -10.19 0.40 -16.65
C LYS A 62 -10.54 -0.95 -16.02
N ASN A 63 -9.54 -1.81 -15.86
CA ASN A 63 -9.71 -3.16 -15.30
C ASN A 63 -8.44 -3.68 -14.60
N PRO A 64 -7.87 -2.93 -13.64
CA PRO A 64 -6.68 -3.37 -12.93
C PRO A 64 -6.93 -4.65 -12.10
N PRO A 65 -5.94 -5.55 -11.96
CA PRO A 65 -6.06 -6.71 -11.08
C PRO A 65 -6.28 -6.32 -9.62
N LEU A 66 -7.25 -6.94 -8.95
CA LEU A 66 -7.56 -6.75 -7.53
C LEU A 66 -6.93 -7.88 -6.70
N ARG A 67 -6.03 -7.55 -5.78
CA ARG A 67 -5.25 -8.52 -4.99
C ARG A 67 -4.86 -7.94 -3.61
N ASP A 68 -4.20 -8.73 -2.77
CA ASP A 68 -3.72 -8.35 -1.43
C ASP A 68 -2.19 -8.36 -1.32
N ASP A 69 -1.50 -9.15 -2.15
CA ASP A 69 -0.04 -9.19 -2.27
C ASP A 69 0.46 -8.62 -3.61
N PHE A 70 1.51 -7.80 -3.55
CA PHE A 70 2.05 -7.02 -4.66
C PHE A 70 3.58 -7.12 -4.71
N PRO A 71 4.14 -8.01 -5.55
CA PRO A 71 5.57 -8.04 -5.81
C PRO A 71 6.00 -6.75 -6.50
N THR A 72 6.81 -5.92 -5.82
CA THR A 72 7.44 -4.78 -6.49
C THR A 72 8.35 -5.26 -7.62
N PRO A 73 8.59 -4.45 -8.66
CA PRO A 73 9.67 -4.75 -9.59
C PRO A 73 11.01 -4.77 -8.87
N GLY A 74 11.93 -5.64 -9.31
CA GLY A 74 13.31 -5.58 -8.85
C GLY A 74 14.04 -4.37 -9.45
N ALA A 75 14.85 -3.69 -8.64
CA ALA A 75 15.70 -2.59 -9.08
C ALA A 75 17.14 -3.09 -9.26
N LEU A 76 17.52 -3.45 -10.49
CA LEU A 76 18.90 -3.84 -10.80
C LEU A 76 19.84 -2.62 -10.76
N THR A 77 19.40 -1.51 -11.32
CA THR A 77 20.06 -0.19 -11.27
C THR A 77 19.00 0.90 -11.15
N GLY A 78 19.35 2.04 -10.55
CA GLY A 78 18.46 3.20 -10.46
C GLY A 78 17.22 2.98 -9.59
N LYS A 79 16.04 3.31 -10.11
CA LYS A 79 14.75 3.24 -9.40
C LYS A 79 13.73 2.45 -10.21
N VAL A 80 12.76 1.88 -9.53
CA VAL A 80 11.53 1.33 -10.11
C VAL A 80 10.35 1.75 -9.25
N TRP A 81 9.16 1.77 -9.82
CA TRP A 81 7.94 2.14 -9.13
C TRP A 81 6.82 1.12 -9.36
N MET A 82 5.89 1.08 -8.42
CA MET A 82 4.64 0.32 -8.51
C MET A 82 3.53 1.12 -7.85
N ALA A 83 2.35 1.17 -8.45
CA ALA A 83 1.21 1.92 -7.95
C ALA A 83 0.04 0.98 -7.63
N ILE A 84 -0.53 1.12 -6.43
CA ILE A 84 -1.78 0.46 -6.05
C ILE A 84 -2.82 1.50 -5.62
N ARG A 85 -4.10 1.16 -5.79
CA ARG A 85 -5.25 1.95 -5.31
C ARG A 85 -6.15 1.08 -4.45
N PHE A 86 -6.69 1.61 -3.37
CA PHE A 86 -7.75 0.96 -2.60
C PHE A 86 -8.78 1.99 -2.13
N ARG A 87 -9.93 1.49 -1.70
CA ARG A 87 -10.96 2.30 -1.05
C ARG A 87 -10.99 1.97 0.43
N ALA A 88 -10.82 2.98 1.27
CA ALA A 88 -10.74 2.85 2.73
C ALA A 88 -12.11 2.58 3.35
N VAL A 89 -12.63 1.35 3.25
CA VAL A 89 -14.00 0.98 3.67
C VAL A 89 -14.06 -0.02 4.82
N ASP A 90 -12.90 -0.36 5.41
CA ASP A 90 -12.78 -1.22 6.57
C ASP A 90 -12.07 -0.42 7.68
N PRO A 91 -12.82 0.36 8.49
CA PRO A 91 -12.25 1.30 9.44
C PRO A 91 -11.37 0.62 10.49
N GLY A 92 -10.14 1.09 10.61
CA GLY A 92 -9.19 0.55 11.58
C GLY A 92 -7.72 0.72 11.18
N PRO A 93 -6.81 0.29 12.07
CA PRO A 93 -5.39 0.17 11.74
C PRO A 93 -5.17 -1.04 10.82
N VAL A 94 -4.67 -0.79 9.61
CA VAL A 94 -4.37 -1.80 8.59
C VAL A 94 -2.87 -1.86 8.38
N ILE A 95 -2.25 -3.03 8.58
CA ILE A 95 -0.83 -3.21 8.31
C ILE A 95 -0.60 -3.45 6.81
N LEU A 96 0.39 -2.73 6.26
CA LEU A 96 0.97 -2.96 4.93
C LEU A 96 2.45 -3.25 5.15
N HIS A 97 2.93 -4.40 4.71
CA HIS A 97 4.30 -4.83 4.99
C HIS A 97 4.89 -5.70 3.90
N CYS A 98 6.20 -5.89 3.92
CA CYS A 98 6.82 -6.93 3.09
C CYS A 98 6.46 -8.31 3.66
N HIS A 99 6.04 -9.25 2.81
CA HIS A 99 5.68 -10.61 3.18
C HIS A 99 6.89 -11.56 3.26
N ILE A 100 8.11 -11.01 3.35
CA ILE A 100 9.32 -11.74 3.73
C ILE A 100 9.54 -11.49 5.22
N ASP A 101 9.44 -12.55 6.04
CA ASP A 101 9.44 -12.44 7.50
C ASP A 101 10.61 -11.63 8.06
N LEU A 102 11.81 -11.82 7.52
CA LEU A 102 12.99 -11.05 7.94
C LEU A 102 12.86 -9.55 7.64
N HIS A 103 12.28 -9.17 6.50
CA HIS A 103 12.04 -7.77 6.14
C HIS A 103 10.96 -7.15 7.03
N LEU A 104 9.88 -7.88 7.31
CA LEU A 104 8.87 -7.45 8.29
C LEU A 104 9.49 -7.26 9.67
N ALA A 105 10.20 -8.26 10.18
CA ALA A 105 10.81 -8.24 11.50
C ALA A 105 11.84 -7.12 11.69
N THR A 106 12.48 -6.68 10.61
CA THR A 106 13.46 -5.58 10.60
C THR A 106 12.86 -4.21 10.28
N GLY A 107 11.53 -4.12 10.11
CA GLY A 107 10.79 -2.86 10.08
C GLY A 107 10.22 -2.43 8.73
N MET A 108 10.21 -3.29 7.71
CA MET A 108 9.57 -2.99 6.42
C MET A 108 8.04 -3.12 6.52
N ALA A 109 7.43 -2.26 7.32
CA ALA A 109 6.00 -2.20 7.58
C ALA A 109 5.54 -0.76 7.79
N ILE A 110 4.28 -0.50 7.48
CA ILE A 110 3.55 0.71 7.83
C ILE A 110 2.15 0.32 8.33
N VAL A 111 1.61 1.11 9.25
CA VAL A 111 0.20 1.00 9.67
C VAL A 111 -0.57 2.15 9.05
N LEU A 112 -1.57 1.82 8.25
CA LEU A 112 -2.51 2.74 7.62
C LEU A 112 -3.72 2.90 8.54
N LEU A 113 -4.03 4.12 8.96
CA LEU A 113 -5.27 4.39 9.70
C LEU A 113 -6.39 4.69 8.69
N GLU A 114 -7.15 3.64 8.34
CA GLU A 114 -8.26 3.68 7.41
C GLU A 114 -9.56 4.07 8.11
N GLY A 115 -10.40 4.88 7.47
CA GLY A 115 -11.73 5.23 7.99
C GLY A 115 -11.73 5.84 9.39
N ALA A 116 -10.77 6.73 9.69
CA ALA A 116 -10.49 7.17 11.06
C ALA A 116 -11.69 7.86 11.77
N ASP A 117 -12.58 8.45 11.00
CA ASP A 117 -13.84 9.07 11.42
C ASP A 117 -14.88 8.07 11.95
N GLU A 118 -14.79 6.79 11.55
CA GLU A 118 -15.68 5.71 12.00
C GLU A 118 -15.10 4.92 13.19
N ILE A 119 -13.89 5.25 13.63
CA ILE A 119 -13.25 4.58 14.78
C ILE A 119 -13.76 5.24 16.07
N THR A 120 -14.91 4.77 16.55
CA THR A 120 -15.53 5.22 17.80
C THR A 120 -15.38 4.19 18.92
N ARG A 121 -15.53 4.63 20.18
CA ARG A 121 -15.51 3.73 21.33
C ARG A 121 -16.63 2.69 21.28
N ASP A 122 -17.76 3.04 20.66
CA ASP A 122 -18.93 2.17 20.53
C ASP A 122 -18.65 0.96 19.63
N ASN A 123 -17.68 1.08 18.74
CA ASN A 123 -17.25 0.01 17.81
C ASN A 123 -16.19 -0.92 18.42
N ILE A 124 -15.73 -0.68 19.66
CA ILE A 124 -14.74 -1.52 20.33
C ILE A 124 -15.45 -2.61 21.14
N PRO A 125 -15.21 -3.91 20.87
CA PRO A 125 -15.79 -4.98 21.67
C PRO A 125 -15.51 -4.81 23.16
N SER A 126 -16.53 -5.02 24.00
CA SER A 126 -16.47 -4.75 25.44
C SER A 126 -15.37 -5.50 26.18
N TYR A 127 -14.93 -6.65 25.65
CA TYR A 127 -13.81 -7.42 26.22
C TYR A 127 -12.46 -6.70 26.07
N TYR A 128 -12.24 -5.91 25.01
CA TYR A 128 -11.05 -5.06 24.89
C TYR A 128 -11.11 -3.85 25.84
N LEU A 129 -12.31 -3.37 26.17
CA LEU A 129 -12.48 -2.24 27.09
C LEU A 129 -12.30 -2.62 28.57
N ASN A 130 -12.58 -3.88 28.91
CA ASN A 130 -12.57 -4.38 30.28
C ASN A 130 -11.37 -5.31 30.58
N TRP A 131 -10.34 -5.34 29.72
CA TRP A 131 -9.22 -6.29 29.81
C TRP A 131 -8.43 -6.25 31.14
N LYS A 132 -8.49 -5.15 31.90
CA LYS A 132 -7.86 -5.02 33.23
C LYS A 132 -8.77 -5.40 34.40
N LYS A 133 -10.00 -5.88 34.15
CA LYS A 133 -10.97 -6.25 35.19
C LYS A 133 -11.00 -7.76 35.51
N SER A 134 -10.05 -8.52 34.96
CA SER A 134 -9.82 -9.95 35.25
C SER A 134 -8.51 -10.16 35.98
#